data_AF-X1TN69-F1
#
_entry.id   AF-X1TN69-F1
#
_cell.length_a   1.000
_cell.length_b   1.000
_cell.length_c   1.000
_cell.angle_alpha   90.00
_cell.angle_beta   90.00
_cell.angle_gamma   90.00
#
_symmetry.space_group_name_H-M   'P 1'
#
loop_
_entity.id
_entity.type
_entity.pdbx_description
1 polymer ?
#
loop_
_entity_poly.entity_id
_entity_poly.type
_entity_poly.pdbx_seq_one_letter_code
_entity_poly.pdbx_strand_id
1 'polypeptide(L)' 'MKGGVTKRIEDTIAALEKGELKNALFLTDRREMGREHAWVEEAARKA' A
#
# COMPACT_ATOMS: atom_id res chain seq x y z
N MET A 1 4.31 -10.23 -15.07
CA MET A 1 3.57 -9.11 -15.68
C MET A 1 4.16 -7.82 -15.14
N LYS A 2 4.50 -6.83 -15.99
CA LYS A 2 4.92 -5.49 -15.51
C LYS A 2 3.70 -4.84 -14.85
N GLY A 3 3.54 -5.08 -13.55
CA GLY A 3 2.38 -4.65 -12.79
C GLY A 3 2.35 -3.12 -12.69
N GLY A 4 1.42 -2.50 -13.40
CA GLY A 4 1.11 -1.08 -13.22
C GLY A 4 0.43 -0.82 -11.87
N VAL A 5 -0.12 0.39 -11.71
CA VAL A 5 -0.83 0.84 -10.48
C VAL A 5 -1.80 -0.22 -9.95
N THR A 6 -2.62 -0.81 -10.82
CA THR A 6 -3.63 -1.82 -10.45
C THR A 6 -3.02 -2.99 -9.70
N LYS A 7 -1.91 -3.54 -10.21
CA LYS A 7 -1.28 -4.70 -9.58
C LYS A 7 -0.68 -4.36 -8.21
N ARG A 8 -0.15 -3.13 -8.07
CA ARG A 8 0.36 -2.65 -6.78
C ARG A 8 -0.75 -2.44 -5.77
N ILE A 9 -1.92 -1.96 -6.20
CA ILE A 9 -3.09 -1.84 -5.32
C ILE A 9 -3.49 -3.22 -4.80
N GLU A 10 -3.59 -4.22 -5.68
CA GLU A 10 -3.87 -5.61 -5.29
C GLU A 10 -2.84 -6.14 -4.27
N ASP A 11 -1.55 -5.93 -4.55
CA ASP A 11 -0.48 -6.40 -3.67
C ASP A 11 -0.49 -5.63 -2.32
N THR A 12 -0.87 -4.34 -2.32
CA THR A 12 -1.04 -3.54 -1.11
C THR A 12 -2.19 -4.05 -0.26
N ILE A 13 -3.34 -4.36 -0.87
CA ILE A 13 -4.50 -4.94 -0.18
C ILE A 13 -4.11 -6.28 0.45
N ALA A 14 -3.43 -7.15 -0.31
CA ALA A 14 -2.98 -8.44 0.21
C ALA A 14 -1.98 -8.31 1.38
N ALA A 15 -1.12 -7.28 1.37
CA ALA A 15 -0.23 -6.99 2.49
C ALA A 15 -1.01 -6.52 3.74
N LEU A 16 -2.04 -5.68 3.55
CA LEU A 16 -2.89 -5.20 4.64
C LEU A 16 -3.70 -6.35 5.27
N GLU A 17 -4.28 -7.25 4.47
CA GLU A 17 -5.01 -8.43 4.96
C GLU A 17 -4.13 -9.37 5.81
N LYS A 18 -2.82 -9.39 5.55
CA LYS A 18 -1.83 -10.15 6.32
C LYS A 18 -1.28 -9.39 7.54
N GLY A 19 -1.68 -8.15 7.76
CA GLY A 19 -1.12 -7.28 8.79
C GLY A 19 0.31 -6.80 8.51
N GLU A 20 0.79 -6.91 7.27
CA GLU A 20 2.14 -6.53 6.84
C GLU A 20 2.23 -5.01 6.56
N LEU A 21 1.98 -4.18 7.57
CA LEU A 21 1.88 -2.71 7.42
C LEU A 21 3.12 -2.06 6.77
N LYS A 22 4.32 -2.54 7.11
CA LYS A 22 5.58 -2.05 6.50
C LYS A 22 5.64 -2.32 5.00
N ASN A 23 5.11 -3.47 4.57
CA ASN A 23 5.06 -3.86 3.16
C ASN A 23 4.04 -3.00 2.41
N ALA A 24 2.86 -2.79 2.99
CA ALA A 24 1.83 -1.90 2.43
C ALA A 24 2.34 -0.44 2.26
N LEU A 25 3.10 0.08 3.23
CA LEU A 25 3.74 1.40 3.13
C LEU A 25 4.75 1.46 1.98
N PHE A 26 5.59 0.43 1.83
CA PHE A 26 6.57 0.37 0.75
C PHE A 26 5.91 0.29 -0.64
N LEU A 27 4.83 -0.48 -0.78
CA LEU A 27 4.15 -0.65 -2.06
C LEU A 27 3.49 0.65 -2.55
N THR A 28 3.02 1.46 -1.61
CA THR A 28 2.34 2.73 -1.85
C THR A 28 3.26 3.96 -1.90
N ASP A 29 4.53 3.85 -1.49
CA ASP A 29 5.53 4.93 -1.56
C ASP A 29 5.96 5.20 -3.02
N ARG A 30 5.04 5.79 -3.78
CA ARG A 30 5.18 6.14 -5.20
C ARG A 30 4.40 7.41 -5.50
N ARG A 31 4.93 8.23 -6.41
CA ARG A 31 4.32 9.50 -6.83
C ARG A 31 2.88 9.35 -7.34
N GLU A 32 2.58 8.25 -8.00
CA GLU A 32 1.25 7.94 -8.55
C GLU A 32 0.25 7.37 -7.53
N MET A 33 0.70 7.02 -6.31
CA MET A 33 -0.10 6.38 -5.26
C MET A 33 -0.21 7.24 -3.99
N GLY A 34 -0.08 8.56 -4.11
CA GLY A 34 -0.03 9.46 -2.95
C GLY A 34 -1.28 9.39 -2.07
N ARG A 35 -2.45 9.12 -2.65
CA ARG A 35 -3.71 8.96 -1.89
C ARG A 35 -3.69 7.68 -1.06
N GLU A 36 -3.28 6.57 -1.68
CA GLU A 36 -3.21 5.25 -1.06
C GLU A 36 -2.15 5.25 0.03
N HIS A 37 -1.00 5.88 -0.21
CA HIS A 37 0.07 6.02 0.77
C HIS A 37 -0.39 6.76 2.02
N ALA A 38 -1.05 7.91 1.86
CA ALA A 38 -1.58 8.68 2.99
C ALA A 38 -2.59 7.87 3.82
N TRP A 39 -3.43 7.07 3.16
CA TRP A 39 -4.37 6.20 3.84
C TRP A 39 -3.66 5.09 4.64
N VAL A 40 -2.68 4.40 4.02
CA VAL A 40 -1.91 3.35 4.71
C VAL A 40 -1.10 3.93 5.87
N GLU A 41 -0.53 5.12 5.72
CA GLU A 41 0.19 5.83 6.79
C GLU A 41 -0.71 6.21 7.97
N GLU A 42 -1.94 6.65 7.70
CA GLU A 42 -2.91 6.90 8.75
C GLU A 42 -3.31 5.60 9.46
N ALA A 43 -3.59 4.53 8.71
CA ALA A 43 -3.92 3.22 9.27
C ALA A 43 -2.78 2.68 10.14
N ALA A 44 -1.53 2.78 9.68
CA ALA A 44 -0.36 2.33 10.42
C ALA A 44 -0.09 3.14 11.71
N ARG A 45 -0.54 4.39 11.80
CA ARG A 45 -0.45 5.21 13.02
C ARG A 45 -1.54 4.91 14.04
N LYS A 46 -2.68 4.36 13.59
CA LYS A 46 -3.85 4.07 14.44
C LYS A 46 -3.91 2.61 14.91
N ALA A 47 -3.16 1.71 14.27
CA ALA A 47 -3.01 0.31 14.64
C ALA A 47 -2.02 0.13 15.79
#